data_AF-A0A7X8R3Q6-F1
#
_entry.id   AF-A0A7X8R3Q6-F1
#
_cell.length_a   1.000
_cell.length_b   1.000
_cell.length_c   1.000
_cell.angle_alpha   90.00
_cell.angle_beta   90.00
_cell.angle_gamma   90.00
#
_symmetry.space_group_name_H-M   'P 1'
#
loop_
_entity.id
_entity.type
_entity.pdbx_description
1 polymer ?
#
loop_
_entity_poly.entity_id
_entity_poly.type
_entity_poly.pdbx_seq_one_letter_code
_entity_poly.pdbx_strand_id
1 'polypeptide(L)'
;MLEYKSTIKTRSYLYLEMKKAASLYLQGFSADDLRQKALDENIFSLNSENRIKEIASTVSERLEALDEKLLDRLANGNLETSKQVALYAILKTDRLFFEFMQEVYREKYLIRDYLIKDKDFAIFFQRKAEQSRKVAEWQDYTFYKLKQVYKRILVEAGFVKKNKTDVEITRPLIEQELAGHLNKKGDSIYLQAMLGEM
;
A
#
# COMPACT_ATOMS: atom_id res chain seq x y z
N MET A 1 -8.03 16.66 -0.13
CA MET A 1 -8.09 15.21 0.18
C MET A 1 -7.85 14.45 -1.13
N LEU A 2 -7.09 13.36 -1.11
CA LEU A 2 -6.82 12.57 -2.32
C LEU A 2 -8.12 12.10 -2.99
N GLU A 3 -8.10 12.00 -4.31
CA GLU A 3 -9.24 11.53 -5.09
C GLU A 3 -9.34 9.99 -5.01
N TYR A 4 -10.55 9.43 -5.04
CA TYR A 4 -10.72 7.99 -5.19
C TYR A 4 -10.23 7.53 -6.57
N LYS A 5 -9.34 6.54 -6.58
CA LYS A 5 -8.80 5.91 -7.78
C LYS A 5 -8.95 4.40 -7.67
N SER A 6 -9.01 3.73 -8.81
CA SER A 6 -8.95 2.25 -8.87
C SER A 6 -7.68 1.75 -9.56
N THR A 7 -6.71 2.64 -9.79
CA THR A 7 -5.44 2.34 -10.46
C THR A 7 -4.56 1.36 -9.68
N ILE A 8 -4.76 1.22 -8.35
CA ILE A 8 -4.09 0.19 -7.55
C ILE A 8 -4.31 -1.23 -8.10
N LYS A 9 -5.41 -1.49 -8.83
CA LYS A 9 -5.66 -2.77 -9.52
C LYS A 9 -4.49 -3.20 -10.41
N THR A 10 -3.89 -2.27 -11.14
CA THR A 10 -2.74 -2.51 -12.02
C THR A 10 -1.42 -2.23 -11.31
N ARG A 11 -1.45 -1.46 -10.21
CA ARG A 11 -0.26 -0.94 -9.51
C ARG A 11 0.09 -1.63 -8.19
N SER A 12 -0.64 -2.69 -7.80
CA SER A 12 -0.37 -3.66 -6.72
C SER A 12 0.53 -3.18 -5.55
N TYR A 13 1.35 -4.07 -4.99
CA TYR A 13 2.24 -3.79 -3.88
C TYR A 13 3.59 -3.20 -4.31
N LEU A 14 4.20 -3.73 -5.36
CA LEU A 14 5.46 -3.25 -5.96
C LEU A 14 6.63 -3.13 -4.96
N TYR A 15 6.70 -4.05 -3.99
CA TYR A 15 7.69 -3.99 -2.91
C TYR A 15 9.13 -4.08 -3.43
N LEU A 16 9.41 -5.00 -4.35
CA LEU A 16 10.78 -5.17 -4.87
C LEU A 16 11.21 -3.96 -5.69
N GLU A 17 10.30 -3.41 -6.48
CA GLU A 17 10.52 -2.21 -7.29
C GLU A 17 10.75 -0.99 -6.40
N MET A 18 9.93 -0.80 -5.36
CA MET A 18 10.12 0.29 -4.41
C MET A 18 11.41 0.13 -3.60
N LYS A 19 11.75 -1.08 -3.17
CA LYS A 19 13.01 -1.34 -2.47
C LYS A 19 14.22 -0.99 -3.34
N LYS A 20 14.21 -1.45 -4.60
CA LYS A 20 15.27 -1.13 -5.58
C LYS A 20 15.36 0.37 -5.84
N ALA A 21 14.22 1.03 -6.03
CA ALA A 21 14.17 2.47 -6.26
C ALA A 21 14.65 3.27 -5.04
N ALA A 22 14.31 2.85 -3.82
CA ALA A 22 14.78 3.48 -2.59
C ALA A 22 16.29 3.36 -2.44
N SER A 23 16.87 2.19 -2.74
CA SER A 23 18.33 2.01 -2.75
C SER A 23 19.03 2.95 -3.73
N LEU A 24 18.44 3.20 -4.90
CA LEU A 24 18.97 4.16 -5.88
C LEU A 24 18.77 5.60 -5.40
N TYR A 25 17.62 5.93 -4.82
CA TYR A 25 17.38 7.26 -4.27
C TYR A 25 18.43 7.65 -3.22
N LEU A 26 18.76 6.72 -2.32
CA LEU A 26 19.81 6.91 -1.30
C LEU A 26 21.23 7.03 -1.89
N GLN A 27 21.44 6.63 -3.14
CA GLN A 27 22.69 6.86 -3.88
C GLN A 27 22.74 8.23 -4.57
N GLY A 28 21.71 9.07 -4.39
CA GLY A 28 21.64 10.42 -4.95
C GLY A 28 20.83 10.55 -6.24
N PHE A 29 20.15 9.48 -6.69
CA PHE A 29 19.27 9.56 -7.85
C PHE A 29 17.93 10.23 -7.48
N SER A 30 17.50 11.22 -8.26
CA SER A 30 16.19 11.86 -8.10
C SER A 30 15.05 10.96 -8.61
N ALA A 31 13.81 11.35 -8.30
CA ALA A 31 12.63 10.67 -8.84
C ALA A 31 12.57 10.67 -10.38
N ASP A 32 13.06 11.73 -11.02
CA ASP A 32 13.17 11.83 -12.48
C ASP A 32 14.26 10.91 -13.03
N ASP A 33 15.41 10.84 -12.36
CA ASP A 33 16.48 9.89 -12.73
C ASP A 33 15.99 8.44 -12.65
N LEU A 34 15.18 8.10 -11.64
CA LEU A 34 14.58 6.77 -11.50
C LEU A 34 13.62 6.46 -12.66
N ARG A 35 12.82 7.44 -13.10
CA ARG A 35 11.93 7.27 -14.26
C ARG A 35 12.72 7.07 -15.54
N GLN A 36 13.77 7.86 -15.74
CA GLN A 36 14.64 7.74 -16.91
C GLN A 36 15.38 6.40 -16.93
N LYS A 37 16.00 5.99 -15.82
CA LYS A 37 16.65 4.68 -15.68
C LYS A 37 15.70 3.52 -15.89
N ALA A 38 14.45 3.64 -15.44
CA ALA A 38 13.45 2.61 -15.71
C ALA A 38 13.22 2.41 -17.20
N LEU A 39 13.22 3.48 -18.00
CA LEU A 39 13.04 3.41 -19.45
C LEU A 39 14.29 2.92 -20.18
N ASP A 40 15.45 3.45 -19.83
CA ASP A 40 16.69 3.20 -20.57
C ASP A 40 17.33 1.86 -20.20
N GLU A 41 17.32 1.52 -18.91
CA GLU A 41 18.02 0.36 -18.35
C GLU A 41 17.06 -0.76 -17.92
N ASN A 42 15.74 -0.54 -18.04
CA ASN A 42 14.71 -1.47 -17.57
C ASN A 42 14.98 -1.99 -16.14
N ILE A 43 15.25 -1.08 -15.20
CA ILE A 43 15.63 -1.45 -13.83
C ILE A 43 14.58 -2.30 -13.11
N PHE A 44 13.33 -2.33 -13.57
CA PHE A 44 12.28 -3.18 -13.01
C PHE A 44 12.07 -4.50 -13.77
N SER A 45 12.86 -4.76 -14.81
CA SER A 45 12.85 -6.00 -15.60
C SER A 45 11.46 -6.35 -16.16
N LEU A 46 10.81 -5.37 -16.77
CA LEU A 46 9.44 -5.47 -17.31
C LEU A 46 9.47 -5.62 -18.84
N ASN A 47 8.45 -6.28 -19.40
CA ASN A 47 8.42 -6.65 -20.83
C ASN A 47 7.74 -5.60 -21.74
N SER A 48 7.27 -4.49 -21.19
CA SER A 48 6.51 -3.49 -21.96
C SER A 48 6.86 -2.08 -21.51
N GLU A 49 7.18 -1.21 -22.46
CA GLU A 49 7.51 0.19 -22.19
C GLU A 49 6.37 0.93 -21.48
N ASN A 50 5.12 0.70 -21.88
CA ASN A 50 3.95 1.27 -21.20
C ASN A 50 3.88 0.82 -19.74
N ARG A 51 4.19 -0.46 -19.48
CA ARG A 51 4.23 -1.00 -18.13
C ARG A 51 5.39 -0.42 -17.32
N ILE A 52 6.56 -0.23 -17.94
CA ILE A 52 7.71 0.44 -17.33
C ILE A 52 7.33 1.85 -16.89
N LYS A 53 6.75 2.67 -17.78
CA LYS A 53 6.29 4.03 -17.47
C LYS A 53 5.30 4.05 -16.31
N GLU A 54 4.31 3.16 -16.34
CA GLU A 54 3.30 3.07 -15.27
C GLU A 54 3.90 2.70 -13.91
N ILE A 55 4.78 1.69 -13.88
CA ILE A 55 5.44 1.25 -12.65
C ILE A 55 6.39 2.32 -12.12
N ALA A 56 7.22 2.90 -12.99
CA ALA A 56 8.15 3.96 -12.59
C ALA A 56 7.42 5.16 -12.01
N SER A 57 6.36 5.64 -12.66
CA SER A 57 5.53 6.73 -12.15
C SER A 57 4.93 6.40 -10.77
N THR A 58 4.38 5.19 -10.61
CA THR A 58 3.78 4.75 -9.34
C THR A 58 4.82 4.64 -8.22
N VAL A 59 5.98 4.06 -8.53
CA VAL A 59 7.07 3.88 -7.57
C VAL A 59 7.60 5.24 -7.14
N SER A 60 7.83 6.18 -8.06
CA SER A 60 8.24 7.54 -7.71
C SER A 60 7.21 8.25 -6.82
N GLU A 61 5.92 8.19 -7.14
CA GLU A 61 4.84 8.78 -6.31
C GLU A 61 4.87 8.24 -4.87
N ARG A 62 5.12 6.94 -4.71
CA ARG A 62 5.22 6.30 -3.39
C ARG A 62 6.51 6.67 -2.65
N LEU A 63 7.64 6.76 -3.36
CA LEU A 63 8.92 7.18 -2.79
C LEU A 63 8.86 8.62 -2.29
N GLU A 64 8.24 9.53 -3.04
CA GLU A 64 8.07 10.93 -2.67
C GLU A 64 7.22 11.11 -1.39
N ALA A 65 6.41 10.11 -1.01
CA ALA A 65 5.68 10.09 0.25
C ALA A 65 6.53 9.67 1.47
N LEU A 66 7.78 9.24 1.25
CA LEU A 66 8.71 8.77 2.26
C LEU A 66 9.83 9.80 2.46
N ASP A 67 10.19 10.06 3.72
CA ASP A 67 11.41 10.82 4.01
C ASP A 67 12.65 9.92 3.95
N GLU A 68 13.83 10.53 4.01
CA GLU A 68 15.12 9.83 3.92
C GLU A 68 15.23 8.68 4.93
N LYS A 69 14.75 8.87 6.16
CA LYS A 69 14.75 7.81 7.18
C LYS A 69 13.86 6.63 6.78
N LEU A 70 12.67 6.88 6.25
CA LEU A 70 11.79 5.82 5.77
C LEU A 70 12.35 5.13 4.52
N LEU A 71 12.97 5.89 3.61
CA LEU A 71 13.64 5.34 2.43
C LEU A 71 14.79 4.41 2.84
N ASP A 72 15.58 4.77 3.84
CA ASP A 72 16.60 3.89 4.42
C ASP A 72 15.99 2.61 5.01
N ARG A 73 14.89 2.71 5.77
CA ARG A 73 14.20 1.52 6.31
C ARG A 73 13.61 0.64 5.21
N LEU A 74 13.14 1.23 4.11
CA LEU A 74 12.67 0.50 2.95
C LEU A 74 13.82 -0.22 2.23
N ALA A 75 14.96 0.43 2.02
CA ALA A 75 16.10 -0.14 1.31
C ALA A 75 16.91 -1.14 2.15
N ASN A 76 17.20 -0.79 3.40
CA ASN A 76 18.21 -1.43 4.24
C ASN A 76 17.64 -2.06 5.52
N GLY A 77 16.38 -1.78 5.86
CA GLY A 77 15.71 -2.40 7.00
C GLY A 77 15.50 -3.91 6.84
N ASN A 78 15.18 -4.58 7.96
CA ASN A 78 14.78 -5.98 7.92
C ASN A 78 13.51 -6.17 7.06
N LEU A 79 13.27 -7.41 6.63
CA LEU A 79 12.20 -7.72 5.68
C LEU A 79 10.82 -7.23 6.15
N GLU A 80 10.52 -7.37 7.43
CA GLU A 80 9.22 -6.96 8.00
C GLU A 80 9.08 -5.44 8.00
N THR A 81 10.04 -4.71 8.55
CA THR A 81 10.06 -3.25 8.57
C THR A 81 10.02 -2.66 7.16
N SER A 82 10.84 -3.20 6.26
CA SER A 82 10.90 -2.76 4.86
C SER A 82 9.54 -2.93 4.16
N LYS A 83 8.82 -4.03 4.43
CA LYS A 83 7.46 -4.24 3.94
C LYS A 83 6.44 -3.30 4.61
N GLN A 84 6.54 -3.06 5.91
CA GLN A 84 5.64 -2.13 6.61
C GLN A 84 5.78 -0.71 6.06
N VAL A 85 7.00 -0.25 5.79
CA VAL A 85 7.26 1.05 5.15
C VAL A 85 6.69 1.09 3.73
N ALA A 86 6.83 0.01 2.97
CA ALA A 86 6.23 -0.10 1.65
C ALA A 86 4.70 -0.01 1.70
N LEU A 87 4.04 -0.70 2.62
CA LEU A 87 2.60 -0.60 2.82
C LEU A 87 2.20 0.82 3.21
N TYR A 88 2.92 1.44 4.15
CA TYR A 88 2.73 2.82 4.58
C TYR A 88 2.75 3.80 3.39
N ALA A 89 3.69 3.65 2.46
CA ALA A 89 3.75 4.47 1.23
C ALA A 89 2.47 4.35 0.38
N ILE A 90 1.87 3.16 0.31
CA ILE A 90 0.57 2.95 -0.35
C ILE A 90 -0.55 3.65 0.41
N LEU A 91 -0.58 3.57 1.74
CA LEU A 91 -1.61 4.24 2.52
C LEU A 91 -1.56 5.77 2.35
N LYS A 92 -0.34 6.33 2.18
CA LYS A 92 -0.16 7.76 1.91
C LYS A 92 -0.62 8.19 0.53
N THR A 93 -0.64 7.29 -0.45
CA THR A 93 -0.86 7.61 -1.88
C THR A 93 -2.17 7.06 -2.44
N ASP A 94 -2.81 6.10 -1.77
CA ASP A 94 -4.09 5.51 -2.15
C ASP A 94 -5.12 5.66 -1.04
N ARG A 95 -6.02 6.64 -1.23
CA ARG A 95 -7.09 6.94 -0.28
C ARG A 95 -8.04 5.77 -0.04
N LEU A 96 -8.46 5.07 -1.09
CA LEU A 96 -9.48 4.02 -0.95
C LEU A 96 -8.90 2.84 -0.17
N PHE A 97 -7.63 2.52 -0.39
CA PHE A 97 -6.95 1.47 0.35
C PHE A 97 -6.68 1.89 1.80
N PHE A 98 -6.31 3.15 2.05
CA PHE A 98 -6.20 3.68 3.40
C PHE A 98 -7.52 3.62 4.18
N GLU A 99 -8.63 4.06 3.57
CA GLU A 99 -9.95 3.96 4.18
C GLU A 99 -10.37 2.51 4.45
N PHE A 100 -10.00 1.56 3.57
CA PHE A 100 -10.22 0.14 3.84
C PHE A 100 -9.44 -0.33 5.07
N MET A 101 -8.19 0.12 5.24
CA MET A 101 -7.41 -0.21 6.43
C MET A 101 -8.04 0.34 7.71
N GLN A 102 -8.61 1.55 7.66
CA GLN A 102 -9.25 2.17 8.81
C GLN A 102 -10.62 1.58 9.15
N GLU A 103 -11.45 1.37 8.15
CA GLU A 103 -12.88 1.03 8.32
C GLU A 103 -13.16 -0.47 8.30
N VAL A 104 -12.20 -1.29 7.86
CA VAL A 104 -12.38 -2.75 7.84
C VAL A 104 -11.28 -3.43 8.63
N TYR A 105 -10.01 -3.27 8.23
CA TYR A 105 -8.91 -4.00 8.86
C TYR A 105 -8.78 -3.64 10.35
N ARG A 106 -8.68 -2.34 10.68
CA ARG A 106 -8.56 -1.85 12.05
C ARG A 106 -9.80 -2.17 12.88
N GLU A 107 -11.02 -1.98 12.35
CA GLU A 107 -12.25 -2.30 13.08
C GLU A 107 -12.31 -3.79 13.46
N LYS A 108 -12.04 -4.68 12.50
CA LYS A 108 -11.96 -6.13 12.69
C LYS A 108 -10.97 -6.51 13.80
N TYR A 109 -9.81 -5.86 13.81
CA TYR A 109 -8.80 -6.07 14.83
C TYR A 109 -9.29 -5.62 16.23
N LEU A 110 -9.88 -4.42 16.34
CA LEU A 110 -10.38 -3.87 17.59
C LEU A 110 -11.47 -4.75 18.24
N ILE A 111 -12.38 -5.30 17.44
CA ILE A 111 -13.45 -6.19 17.92
C ILE A 111 -13.01 -7.66 18.07
N ARG A 112 -11.72 -7.96 17.80
CA ARG A 112 -11.13 -9.31 17.84
C ARG A 112 -11.78 -10.31 16.87
N ASP A 113 -12.38 -9.82 15.78
CA ASP A 113 -12.82 -10.63 14.63
C ASP A 113 -11.76 -10.58 13.54
N TYR A 114 -10.71 -11.39 13.69
CA TYR A 114 -9.56 -11.34 12.79
C TYR A 114 -9.82 -11.90 11.38
N LEU A 115 -11.04 -12.36 11.07
CA LEU A 115 -11.38 -12.90 9.76
C LEU A 115 -12.07 -11.85 8.88
N ILE A 116 -11.38 -11.40 7.84
CA ILE A 116 -11.93 -10.49 6.83
C ILE A 116 -12.50 -11.34 5.68
N LYS A 117 -13.82 -11.36 5.60
CA LYS A 117 -14.60 -12.13 4.65
C LYS A 117 -14.90 -11.32 3.39
N ASP A 118 -15.24 -12.01 2.30
CA ASP A 118 -15.67 -11.36 1.06
C ASP A 118 -16.81 -10.34 1.23
N LYS A 119 -17.75 -10.60 2.15
CA LYS A 119 -18.84 -9.67 2.47
C LYS A 119 -18.35 -8.35 3.06
N ASP A 120 -17.24 -8.36 3.80
CA ASP A 120 -16.72 -7.15 4.43
C ASP A 120 -16.18 -6.17 3.36
N PHE A 121 -15.55 -6.70 2.31
CA PHE A 121 -15.16 -5.92 1.13
C PHE A 121 -16.38 -5.37 0.37
N ALA A 122 -17.42 -6.19 0.18
CA ALA A 122 -18.63 -5.77 -0.52
C ALA A 122 -19.33 -4.62 0.21
N ILE A 123 -19.51 -4.75 1.54
CA ILE A 123 -20.11 -3.70 2.38
C ILE A 123 -19.27 -2.42 2.33
N PHE A 124 -17.94 -2.54 2.42
CA PHE A 124 -17.04 -1.40 2.31
C PHE A 124 -17.22 -0.65 0.98
N PHE A 125 -17.14 -1.35 -0.15
CA PHE A 125 -17.27 -0.70 -1.46
C PHE A 125 -18.66 -0.11 -1.70
N GLN A 126 -19.72 -0.77 -1.23
CA GLN A 126 -21.08 -0.23 -1.31
C GLN A 126 -21.21 1.09 -0.55
N ARG A 127 -20.73 1.15 0.70
CA ARG A 127 -20.70 2.40 1.49
C ARG A 127 -19.92 3.51 0.78
N LYS A 128 -18.80 3.17 0.13
CA LYS A 128 -18.00 4.14 -0.62
C LYS A 128 -18.69 4.63 -1.88
N ALA A 129 -19.45 3.78 -2.57
CA ALA A 129 -20.29 4.18 -3.70
C ALA A 129 -21.41 5.14 -3.26
N GLU A 130 -22.06 4.87 -2.13
CA GLU A 130 -23.09 5.77 -1.56
C GLU A 130 -22.53 7.15 -1.19
N GLN A 131 -21.28 7.22 -0.74
CA GLN A 131 -20.60 8.46 -0.33
C GLN A 131 -19.94 9.22 -1.49
N SER A 132 -19.77 8.61 -2.67
CA SER A 132 -18.98 9.16 -3.76
C SER A 132 -19.51 8.77 -5.13
N ARG A 133 -19.95 9.78 -5.90
CA ARG A 133 -20.39 9.61 -7.30
C ARG A 133 -19.34 8.89 -8.15
N LYS A 134 -18.07 9.26 -8.01
CA LYS A 134 -16.96 8.63 -8.74
C LYS A 134 -16.84 7.13 -8.46
N VAL A 135 -17.07 6.70 -7.22
CA VAL A 135 -17.01 5.28 -6.86
C VAL A 135 -18.29 4.58 -7.33
N ALA A 136 -19.45 5.24 -7.25
CA ALA A 136 -20.72 4.71 -7.73
C ALA A 136 -20.74 4.42 -9.24
N GLU A 137 -19.94 5.13 -10.03
CA GLU A 137 -19.80 4.91 -11.48
C GLU A 137 -18.97 3.65 -11.83
N TRP A 138 -18.28 3.03 -10.87
CA TRP A 138 -17.45 1.86 -11.14
C TRP A 138 -18.29 0.59 -11.32
N GLN A 139 -17.85 -0.23 -12.26
CA GLN A 139 -18.48 -1.52 -12.58
C GLN A 139 -18.09 -2.60 -11.55
N ASP A 140 -18.92 -3.63 -11.38
CA ASP A 140 -18.69 -4.77 -10.47
C ASP A 140 -17.29 -5.41 -10.64
N TYR A 141 -16.82 -5.52 -11.89
CA TYR A 141 -15.49 -6.04 -12.19
C TYR A 141 -14.37 -5.22 -11.53
N THR A 142 -14.53 -3.90 -11.40
CA THR A 142 -13.58 -3.03 -10.71
C THR A 142 -13.49 -3.37 -9.23
N PHE A 143 -14.62 -3.55 -8.55
CA PHE A 143 -14.65 -3.95 -7.14
C PHE A 143 -14.09 -5.35 -6.92
N TYR A 144 -14.42 -6.29 -7.81
CA TYR A 144 -13.85 -7.63 -7.81
C TYR A 144 -12.31 -7.58 -7.88
N LYS A 145 -11.75 -6.79 -8.80
CA LYS A 145 -10.30 -6.63 -8.94
C LYS A 145 -9.66 -5.89 -7.78
N LEU A 146 -10.29 -4.84 -7.24
CA LEU A 146 -9.81 -4.15 -6.04
C LEU A 146 -9.70 -5.11 -4.86
N LYS A 147 -10.74 -5.91 -4.60
CA LYS A 147 -10.73 -6.96 -3.55
C LYS A 147 -9.54 -7.91 -3.72
N GLN A 148 -9.31 -8.43 -4.93
CA GLN A 148 -8.18 -9.32 -5.20
C GLN A 148 -6.84 -8.66 -4.89
N VAL A 149 -6.66 -7.41 -5.34
CA VAL A 149 -5.42 -6.67 -5.12
C VAL A 149 -5.21 -6.32 -3.65
N TYR A 150 -6.24 -5.91 -2.93
CA TYR A 150 -6.14 -5.57 -1.50
C TYR A 150 -5.68 -6.78 -0.69
N LYS A 151 -6.29 -7.95 -0.91
CA LYS A 151 -5.87 -9.20 -0.29
C LYS A 151 -4.42 -9.53 -0.62
N ARG A 152 -4.02 -9.39 -1.88
CA ARG A 152 -2.64 -9.65 -2.32
C ARG A 152 -1.64 -8.72 -1.64
N ILE A 153 -1.91 -7.41 -1.61
CA ILE A 153 -1.06 -6.42 -0.93
C ILE A 153 -0.88 -6.79 0.54
N LEU A 154 -1.98 -7.08 1.25
CA LEU A 154 -1.92 -7.40 2.67
C LEU A 154 -1.19 -8.72 2.96
N VAL A 155 -1.35 -9.73 2.09
CA VAL A 155 -0.62 -11.00 2.20
C VAL A 155 0.87 -10.77 1.95
N GLU A 156 1.24 -10.06 0.88
CA GLU A 156 2.63 -9.79 0.55
C GLU A 156 3.32 -8.93 1.62
N ALA A 157 2.59 -7.98 2.21
CA ALA A 157 3.06 -7.13 3.31
C ALA A 157 3.12 -7.85 4.66
N GLY A 158 2.48 -9.02 4.82
CA GLY A 158 2.49 -9.81 6.06
C GLY A 158 1.46 -9.38 7.11
N PHE A 159 0.45 -8.59 6.71
CA PHE A 159 -0.62 -8.11 7.60
C PHE A 159 -1.82 -9.07 7.68
N VAL A 160 -1.94 -9.97 6.70
CA VAL A 160 -2.91 -11.06 6.72
C VAL A 160 -2.28 -12.33 6.14
N LYS A 161 -2.86 -13.48 6.47
CA LYS A 161 -2.60 -14.76 5.81
C LYS A 161 -3.84 -15.23 5.05
N LYS A 162 -3.64 -15.99 3.97
CA LYS A 162 -4.75 -16.56 3.20
C LYS A 162 -5.53 -17.56 4.05
N ASN A 163 -6.86 -17.48 4.02
CA ASN A 163 -7.76 -18.45 4.63
C ASN A 163 -8.87 -18.80 3.64
N LYS A 164 -8.63 -19.82 2.78
CA LYS A 164 -9.50 -20.17 1.65
C LYS A 164 -9.77 -18.95 0.75
N THR A 165 -11.03 -18.52 0.64
CA THR A 165 -11.45 -17.34 -0.09
C THR A 165 -11.25 -16.06 0.70
N ASP A 166 -11.14 -16.14 2.03
CA ASP A 166 -11.03 -15.03 2.97
C ASP A 166 -9.56 -14.77 3.36
N VAL A 167 -9.33 -13.76 4.20
CA VAL A 167 -8.01 -13.48 4.79
C VAL A 167 -8.12 -13.30 6.29
N GLU A 168 -7.14 -13.83 7.02
CA GLU A 168 -7.08 -13.74 8.47
C GLU A 168 -5.96 -12.79 8.87
N ILE A 169 -6.26 -11.82 9.71
CA ILE A 169 -5.32 -10.81 10.19
C ILE A 169 -4.21 -11.48 10.99
N THR A 170 -2.97 -11.20 10.61
CA THR A 170 -1.78 -11.53 11.39
C THR A 170 -1.40 -10.29 12.18
N ARG A 171 -1.16 -10.44 13.48
CA ARG A 171 -0.76 -9.32 14.34
C ARG A 171 0.57 -8.74 13.83
N PRO A 172 0.60 -7.52 13.27
CA PRO A 172 1.84 -6.93 12.80
C PRO A 172 2.65 -6.45 14.00
N LEU A 173 3.96 -6.69 13.99
CA LEU A 173 4.88 -6.15 14.99
C LEU A 173 5.65 -4.99 14.35
N ILE A 174 5.29 -3.76 14.71
CA ILE A 174 6.00 -2.58 14.24
C ILE A 174 7.07 -2.20 15.27
N GLU A 175 8.30 -2.04 14.81
CA GLU A 175 9.41 -1.59 15.66
C GLU A 175 9.10 -0.24 16.30
N GLN A 176 9.44 -0.08 17.58
CA GLN A 176 9.18 1.17 18.31
C GLN A 176 9.80 2.39 17.63
N GLU A 177 10.95 2.20 16.98
CA GLU A 177 11.62 3.30 16.27
C GLU A 177 10.83 3.77 15.05
N LEU A 178 10.25 2.84 14.28
CA LEU A 178 9.39 3.16 13.14
C LEU A 178 8.09 3.82 13.62
N ALA A 179 7.44 3.24 14.63
CA ALA A 179 6.23 3.80 15.24
C ALA A 179 6.46 5.22 15.78
N GLY A 180 7.55 5.42 16.53
CA GLY A 180 7.94 6.72 17.07
C GLY A 180 8.25 7.74 15.98
N HIS A 181 8.87 7.33 14.88
CA HIS A 181 9.11 8.19 13.72
C HIS A 181 7.81 8.65 13.06
N LEU A 182 6.89 7.71 12.76
CA LEU A 182 5.59 8.04 12.16
C LEU A 182 4.75 8.96 13.06
N ASN A 183 4.75 8.73 14.37
CA ASN A 183 4.05 9.60 15.32
C ASN A 183 4.64 11.02 15.35
N LYS A 184 5.97 11.17 15.38
CA LYS A 184 6.62 12.49 15.34
C LYS A 184 6.31 13.28 14.07
N LYS A 185 6.05 12.60 12.96
CA LYS A 185 5.63 13.21 11.68
C LYS A 185 4.16 13.61 11.64
N GLY A 186 3.35 13.23 12.63
CA GLY A 186 1.89 13.40 12.61
C GLY A 186 1.16 12.34 11.79
N ASP A 187 1.83 11.25 11.43
CA ASP A 187 1.29 10.15 10.61
C ASP A 187 0.69 9.02 11.48
N SER A 188 0.29 9.33 12.72
CA SER A 188 -0.30 8.39 13.68
C SER A 188 -1.52 7.66 13.15
N ILE A 189 -2.32 8.31 12.30
CA ILE A 189 -3.52 7.70 11.69
C ILE A 189 -3.17 6.50 10.80
N TYR A 190 -2.01 6.52 10.13
CA TYR A 190 -1.53 5.41 9.31
C TYR A 190 -0.96 4.30 10.17
N LEU A 191 -0.26 4.66 11.24
CA LEU A 191 0.24 3.72 12.23
C LEU A 191 -0.91 2.96 12.91
N GLN A 192 -1.95 3.66 13.36
CA GLN A 192 -3.17 3.07 13.95
C GLN A 192 -3.87 2.12 12.96
N ALA A 193 -3.98 2.52 11.69
CA ALA A 193 -4.55 1.68 10.63
C ALA A 193 -3.78 0.36 10.47
N MET A 194 -2.45 0.41 10.57
CA MET A 194 -1.57 -0.74 10.47
C MET A 194 -1.59 -1.62 11.73
N LEU A 195 -1.56 -1.02 12.93
CA LEU A 195 -1.52 -1.76 14.20
C LEU A 195 -2.89 -2.31 14.65
N GLY A 196 -3.98 -1.78 14.10
CA GLY A 196 -5.32 -2.07 14.60
C GLY A 196 -5.60 -1.44 15.97
N GLU A 197 -4.96 -0.30 16.29
CA GLU A 197 -5.05 0.37 17.59
C GLU A 197 -5.98 1.58 17.57
N MET A 198 -6.45 2.01 18.75
CA MET A 198 -7.34 3.18 18.89
C MET A 198 -6.66 4.49 18.51
#